data_AF-A0A2L0CG79-F1
#
_entry.id   AF-A0A2L0CG79-F1
#
_cell.length_a   1.000
_cell.length_b   1.000
_cell.length_c   1.000
_cell.angle_alpha   90.00
_cell.angle_beta   90.00
_cell.angle_gamma   90.00
#
_symmetry.space_group_name_H-M   'P 1'
#
loop_
_entity.id
_entity.type
_entity.pdbx_description
1 polymer ?
#
loop_
_entity_poly.entity_id
_entity_poly.type
_entity_poly.pdbx_seq_one_letter_code
_entity_poly.pdbx_strand_id
1 'polypeptide(L)'
;RVLKLSNSPSPGYNIEQCAKSGKKLLHLPYCIKGMDVSFSGILTYLEDKAENLLKEGWTKEDLCFSLQETIFAMLVETTERAMAHCKSDEVLIVGGVGCNERLQEMMDQMCKERGGMLY
;
A
#
# COMPACT_ATOMS: atom_id res chain seq x y z
N ARG A 1 -9.67 -5.87 9.83
CA ARG A 1 -10.53 -6.99 10.31
C ARG A 1 -9.71 -8.17 10.79
N VAL A 2 -8.85 -8.76 9.94
CA VAL A 2 -7.97 -9.90 10.27
C VAL A 2 -7.17 -9.66 11.56
N LEU A 3 -6.52 -8.50 11.66
CA LEU A 3 -5.67 -8.16 12.81
C LEU A 3 -6.44 -7.60 14.03
N LYS A 4 -7.79 -7.54 13.96
CA LYS A 4 -8.68 -6.97 14.99
C LYS A 4 -8.28 -5.54 15.42
N LEU A 5 -7.75 -4.73 14.50
CA LEU A 5 -7.50 -3.30 14.71
C LEU A 5 -8.82 -2.54 14.82
N SER A 6 -8.82 -1.45 15.60
CA SER A 6 -9.96 -0.54 15.71
C SER A 6 -10.28 0.10 14.36
N ASN A 7 -11.57 0.33 14.10
CA ASN A 7 -12.01 1.07 12.91
C ASN A 7 -12.16 2.59 13.19
N SER A 8 -12.08 3.02 14.45
CA SER A 8 -12.19 4.43 14.84
C SER A 8 -10.79 5.04 15.02
N PRO A 9 -10.50 6.26 14.51
CA PRO A 9 -11.38 7.17 13.79
C PRO A 9 -11.58 6.79 12.31
N SER A 10 -10.62 6.10 11.69
CA SER A 10 -10.78 5.43 10.40
C SER A 10 -9.93 4.15 10.35
N PRO A 11 -10.33 3.12 9.59
CA PRO A 11 -9.56 1.89 9.49
C PRO A 11 -8.17 2.09 8.86
N GLY A 12 -8.09 2.93 7.82
CA GLY A 12 -6.83 3.21 7.11
C GLY A 12 -5.80 3.90 8.00
N TYR A 13 -6.25 4.87 8.82
CA TYR A 13 -5.39 5.58 9.75
C TYR A 13 -4.74 4.63 10.77
N ASN A 14 -5.49 3.70 11.35
CA ASN A 14 -4.94 2.77 12.34
C ASN A 14 -3.97 1.75 11.73
N ILE A 15 -4.19 1.36 10.47
CA ILE A 15 -3.23 0.52 9.73
C ILE A 15 -1.92 1.28 9.53
N GLU A 16 -1.99 2.56 9.16
CA GLU A 16 -0.83 3.43 8.99
C GLU A 16 -0.04 3.61 10.28
N GLN A 17 -0.71 3.92 11.40
CA GLN A 17 -0.02 4.05 12.69
C GLN A 17 0.67 2.74 13.10
N CYS A 18 0.04 1.60 12.84
CA CYS A 18 0.62 0.29 13.11
C CYS A 18 1.83 -0.01 12.20
N ALA A 19 1.72 0.33 10.91
CA ALA A 19 2.77 0.14 9.91
C ALA A 19 4.05 0.93 10.23
N LYS A 20 3.96 2.12 10.84
CA LYS A 20 5.12 2.94 11.24
C LYS A 20 6.09 2.22 12.18
N SER A 21 5.62 1.23 12.94
CA SER A 21 6.46 0.44 13.86
C SER A 21 6.95 -0.89 13.27
N GLY A 22 6.49 -1.24 12.07
CA GLY A 22 6.89 -2.47 11.38
C GLY A 22 8.36 -2.41 10.94
N LYS A 23 9.04 -3.55 10.99
CA LYS A 23 10.47 -3.66 10.65
C LYS A 23 10.76 -4.72 9.61
N LYS A 24 9.89 -5.73 9.51
CA LYS A 24 10.08 -6.86 8.59
C LYS A 24 9.11 -6.74 7.42
N LEU A 25 9.64 -6.87 6.20
CA LEU A 25 8.85 -6.96 4.98
C LEU A 25 8.51 -8.42 4.69
N LEU A 26 7.22 -8.73 4.68
CA LEU A 26 6.66 -9.98 4.21
C LEU A 26 6.31 -9.85 2.73
N HIS A 27 6.77 -10.78 1.90
CA HIS A 27 6.38 -10.83 0.50
C HIS A 27 4.92 -11.26 0.37
N LEU A 28 4.07 -10.32 -0.04
CA LEU A 28 2.67 -10.53 -0.36
C LEU A 28 2.49 -10.74 -1.88
N PRO A 29 1.39 -11.39 -2.31
CA PRO A 29 1.09 -11.53 -3.73
C PRO A 29 1.03 -10.16 -4.44
N TYR A 30 1.85 -9.98 -5.47
CA TYR A 30 1.93 -8.74 -6.23
C TYR A 30 1.24 -8.91 -7.58
N CYS A 31 -0.02 -8.49 -7.69
CA CYS A 31 -0.89 -8.82 -8.83
C CYS A 31 -1.28 -7.59 -9.66
N ILE A 32 -0.48 -7.30 -10.69
CA ILE A 32 -0.74 -6.25 -11.69
C ILE A 32 -0.94 -6.87 -13.07
N LYS A 33 -1.96 -6.41 -13.80
CA LYS A 33 -2.23 -6.80 -15.18
C LYS A 33 -2.34 -5.54 -16.04
N GLY A 34 -1.26 -5.18 -16.72
CA GLY A 34 -1.20 -3.92 -17.48
C GLY A 34 -1.28 -2.72 -16.55
N MET A 35 -2.41 -2.01 -16.55
CA MET A 35 -2.69 -0.87 -15.67
C MET A 35 -3.68 -1.23 -14.54
N ASP A 36 -4.17 -2.47 -14.50
CA ASP A 36 -5.12 -2.93 -13.49
C ASP A 36 -4.43 -3.61 -12.31
N VAL A 37 -4.94 -3.35 -11.11
CA VAL A 37 -4.49 -3.96 -9.84
C VAL A 37 -5.53 -4.92 -9.29
N SER A 38 -5.10 -6.01 -8.65
CA SER A 38 -5.99 -6.94 -7.95
C SER A 38 -5.57 -7.15 -6.50
N PHE A 39 -6.45 -6.78 -5.57
CA PHE A 39 -6.18 -6.86 -4.12
C PHE A 39 -6.81 -8.10 -3.45
N SER A 40 -7.69 -8.83 -4.13
CA SER A 40 -8.40 -9.98 -3.56
C SER A 40 -7.45 -11.11 -3.16
N GLY A 41 -6.41 -11.34 -3.96
CA GLY A 41 -5.38 -12.34 -3.66
C GLY A 41 -4.60 -12.02 -2.38
N ILE A 42 -4.27 -10.74 -2.17
CA ILE A 42 -3.58 -10.27 -0.96
C ILE A 42 -4.47 -10.46 0.26
N LEU A 43 -5.75 -10.07 0.17
CA LEU A 43 -6.70 -10.24 1.28
C LEU A 43 -6.86 -11.71 1.66
N THR A 44 -7.08 -12.58 0.68
CA THR A 44 -7.26 -14.03 0.91
C THR A 44 -6.00 -14.63 1.54
N TYR A 45 -4.82 -14.25 1.06
CA TYR A 45 -3.54 -14.69 1.62
C TYR A 45 -3.38 -14.29 3.10
N LEU A 46 -3.73 -13.05 3.44
CA LEU A 46 -3.65 -12.57 4.81
C LEU A 46 -4.72 -13.20 5.71
N GLU A 47 -5.93 -13.41 5.21
CA GLU A 47 -6.99 -14.10 5.97
C GLU A 47 -6.59 -15.53 6.33
N ASP A 48 -5.95 -16.26 5.40
CA ASP A 48 -5.50 -17.64 5.62
C ASP A 48 -4.25 -17.73 6.51
N LYS A 49 -3.26 -16.86 6.28
CA LYS A 49 -1.94 -17.00 6.91
C LYS A 49 -1.66 -16.11 8.10
N ALA A 50 -2.42 -15.04 8.33
CA ALA A 50 -2.08 -14.07 9.38
C ALA A 50 -1.97 -14.72 10.77
N GLU A 51 -2.87 -15.64 11.14
CA GLU A 51 -2.81 -16.31 12.44
C GLU A 51 -1.55 -17.17 12.61
N ASN A 52 -1.11 -17.84 11.54
CA ASN A 52 0.10 -18.65 11.56
C ASN A 52 1.36 -17.76 11.60
N LEU A 53 1.39 -16.68 10.82
CA LEU A 53 2.47 -15.70 10.83
C LEU A 53 2.65 -15.08 12.23
N LEU A 54 1.54 -14.75 12.91
CA LEU A 54 1.61 -14.24 14.28
C LEU A 54 2.20 -15.26 15.26
N LYS A 55 1.92 -16.56 15.08
CA LYS A 55 2.53 -17.64 15.90
C LYS A 55 4.02 -17.84 15.59
N GLU A 56 4.42 -17.60 14.34
CA GLU A 56 5.82 -17.65 13.88
C GLU A 56 6.65 -16.42 14.32
N GLY A 57 6.04 -15.48 15.05
CA GLY A 57 6.72 -14.31 15.60
C GLY A 57 6.70 -13.07 14.70
N TRP A 58 5.82 -13.04 13.69
CA TRP A 58 5.49 -11.80 13.00
C TRP A 58 4.59 -10.94 13.87
N THR A 59 4.78 -9.63 13.80
CA THR A 59 3.97 -8.68 14.56
C THR A 59 2.84 -8.10 13.70
N LYS A 60 1.82 -7.50 14.31
CA LYS A 60 0.73 -6.86 13.53
C LYS A 60 1.27 -5.67 12.75
N GLU A 61 2.26 -5.00 13.32
CA GLU A 61 3.01 -3.87 12.79
C GLU A 61 3.75 -4.28 11.52
N ASP A 62 4.47 -5.41 11.54
CA ASP A 62 5.15 -5.95 10.37
C ASP A 62 4.17 -6.30 9.24
N LEU A 63 3.00 -6.87 9.58
CA LEU A 63 1.98 -7.20 8.60
C LEU A 63 1.32 -5.96 8.00
N CYS A 64 1.05 -4.92 8.80
CA CYS A 64 0.51 -3.65 8.31
C CYS A 64 1.52 -2.93 7.42
N PHE A 65 2.79 -2.91 7.82
CA PHE A 65 3.90 -2.37 7.03
C PHE A 65 3.99 -3.06 5.68
N SER A 66 4.05 -4.39 5.68
CA SER A 66 4.17 -5.17 4.44
C SER A 66 2.98 -4.99 3.50
N LEU A 67 1.77 -4.88 4.06
CA LEU A 67 0.55 -4.60 3.31
C LEU A 67 0.59 -3.23 2.65
N GLN A 68 0.97 -2.19 3.39
CA GLN A 68 1.07 -0.82 2.85
C GLN A 68 2.12 -0.73 1.76
N GLU A 69 3.34 -1.20 2.01
CA GLU A 69 4.42 -1.16 1.01
C GLU A 69 4.02 -1.90 -0.27
N THR A 70 3.42 -3.08 -0.15
CA THR A 70 3.03 -3.88 -1.32
C THR A 70 1.93 -3.19 -2.13
N ILE A 71 0.85 -2.75 -1.48
CA ILE A 71 -0.29 -2.13 -2.17
C ILE A 71 0.11 -0.79 -2.77
N PHE A 72 0.84 0.05 -2.04
CA PHE A 72 1.23 1.35 -2.54
C PHE A 72 2.26 1.25 -3.66
N ALA A 73 3.20 0.30 -3.61
CA ALA A 73 4.05 0.00 -4.75
C ALA A 73 3.24 -0.36 -6.00
N MET A 74 2.19 -1.19 -5.86
CA MET A 74 1.31 -1.53 -6.99
C MET A 74 0.59 -0.30 -7.57
N LEU A 75 0.11 0.58 -6.70
CA LEU A 75 -0.55 1.83 -7.11
C LEU A 75 0.42 2.78 -7.81
N VAL A 76 1.62 2.97 -7.26
CA VAL A 76 2.66 3.82 -7.84
C VAL A 76 3.09 3.28 -9.20
N GLU A 77 3.34 1.98 -9.32
CA GLU A 77 3.73 1.34 -10.59
C GLU A 77 2.65 1.50 -11.68
N THR A 78 1.38 1.25 -11.33
CA THR A 78 0.28 1.43 -12.30
C THR A 78 0.06 2.89 -12.67
N THR A 79 0.23 3.81 -11.72
CA THR A 79 0.14 5.25 -11.95
C THR A 79 1.28 5.73 -12.86
N GLU A 80 2.51 5.28 -12.62
CA GLU A 80 3.67 5.57 -13.47
C GLU A 80 3.43 5.09 -14.91
N ARG A 81 2.94 3.86 -15.08
CA ARG A 81 2.60 3.31 -16.41
C ARG A 81 1.54 4.18 -17.11
N ALA A 82 0.50 4.58 -16.38
CA ALA A 82 -0.56 5.44 -16.91
C ALA A 82 -0.02 6.82 -17.31
N MET A 83 0.79 7.44 -16.46
CA MET A 83 1.46 8.73 -16.67
C MET A 83 2.31 8.71 -17.95
N ALA A 84 3.11 7.65 -18.14
CA ALA A 84 3.89 7.45 -19.35
C ALA A 84 3.01 7.28 -20.61
N HIS A 85 1.88 6.58 -20.48
CA HIS A 85 0.97 6.33 -21.59
C HIS A 85 0.18 7.58 -22.02
N CYS A 86 -0.22 8.43 -21.06
CA CYS A 86 -0.95 9.67 -21.35
C CYS A 86 -0.04 10.87 -21.63
N LYS A 87 1.30 10.72 -21.45
CA LYS A 87 2.29 11.80 -21.58
C LYS A 87 1.97 12.97 -20.65
N SER A 88 1.57 12.67 -19.43
CA SER A 88 1.34 13.66 -18.39
C SER A 88 2.56 13.74 -17.48
N ASP A 89 2.83 14.93 -16.96
CA ASP A 89 3.87 15.19 -15.96
C ASP A 89 3.27 15.47 -14.58
N GLU A 90 1.97 15.24 -14.39
CA GLU A 90 1.24 15.57 -13.17
C GLU A 90 0.43 14.38 -12.67
N VAL A 91 0.45 14.16 -11.35
CA VAL A 91 -0.40 13.19 -10.66
C VAL A 91 -1.17 13.90 -9.56
N LEU A 92 -2.48 13.64 -9.47
CA LEU A 92 -3.35 14.14 -8.41
C LEU A 92 -3.90 12.97 -7.60
N ILE A 93 -3.65 12.93 -6.30
CA ILE A 93 -4.21 11.91 -5.41
C ILE A 93 -5.52 12.42 -4.81
N VAL A 94 -6.61 11.66 -5.03
CA VAL A 94 -7.93 11.94 -4.46
C VAL A 94 -8.48 10.77 -3.65
N GLY A 95 -9.50 11.04 -2.83
CA GLY A 95 -10.19 10.03 -2.02
C GLY A 95 -9.57 9.83 -0.63
N GLY A 96 -10.29 9.12 0.24
CA GLY A 96 -9.93 9.03 1.67
C GLY A 96 -8.61 8.29 1.95
N VAL A 97 -8.17 7.40 1.05
CA VAL A 97 -6.86 6.74 1.15
C VAL A 97 -5.73 7.70 0.78
N GLY A 98 -6.02 8.75 0.00
CA GLY A 98 -5.05 9.76 -0.39
C GLY A 98 -4.46 10.56 0.75
N CYS A 99 -5.08 10.54 1.93
CA CYS A 99 -4.55 11.16 3.15
C CYS A 99 -3.42 10.37 3.81
N ASN A 100 -3.09 9.17 3.31
CA ASN A 100 -2.01 8.35 3.85
C ASN A 100 -0.64 8.93 3.48
N GLU A 101 0.18 9.24 4.48
CA GLU A 101 1.46 9.93 4.28
C GLU A 101 2.45 9.07 3.48
N ARG A 102 2.42 7.75 3.68
CA ARG A 102 3.31 6.82 2.99
C ARG A 102 3.00 6.70 1.51
N LEU A 103 1.72 6.64 1.14
CA LEU A 103 1.30 6.67 -0.27
C LEU A 103 1.72 7.97 -0.95
N GLN A 104 1.51 9.12 -0.29
CA GLN A 104 1.93 10.42 -0.81
C GLN A 104 3.44 10.47 -1.03
N GLU A 105 4.23 10.00 -0.06
CA GLU A 105 5.69 9.95 -0.16
C GLU A 105 6.17 9.12 -1.35
N MET A 106 5.64 7.90 -1.51
CA MET A 106 6.05 7.00 -2.60
C MET A 106 5.66 7.56 -3.97
N MET A 107 4.47 8.17 -4.09
CA MET A 107 4.02 8.79 -5.33
C MET A 107 4.85 10.04 -5.67
N ASP A 108 5.17 10.86 -4.68
CA ASP A 108 5.98 12.08 -4.84
C ASP A 108 7.39 11.74 -5.32
N GLN A 109 8.01 10.69 -4.74
CA GLN A 109 9.30 10.17 -5.20
C GLN A 109 9.25 9.75 -6.68
N MET A 110 8.25 8.95 -7.06
CA MET A 110 8.08 8.53 -8.46
C MET A 110 7.86 9.71 -9.40
N CYS A 111 7.01 10.67 -9.04
CA CYS A 111 6.79 11.89 -9.84
C CYS A 111 8.11 12.66 -10.03
N LYS A 112 8.88 12.89 -8.96
CA LYS A 112 10.16 13.61 -9.02
C LYS A 112 11.19 12.90 -9.89
N GLU A 113 11.30 11.59 -9.81
CA GLU A 113 12.23 10.80 -10.64
C GLU A 113 11.91 10.91 -12.14
N ARG A 114 10.65 11.20 -12.48
CA ARG A 114 10.19 11.44 -13.86
C ARG A 114 10.20 12.91 -14.28
N GLY A 115 10.56 13.83 -13.38
CA GLY A 115 10.49 15.27 -13.62
C GLY A 115 9.07 15.86 -13.57
N GLY A 116 8.12 15.14 -12.96
CA GLY A 116 6.74 15.54 -12.76
C GLY A 116 6.41 16.08 -11.37
N MET A 117 5.12 16.37 -11.14
CA MET A 117 4.60 16.96 -9.90
C MET A 117 3.47 16.12 -9.30
N LEU A 118 3.42 16.06 -7.97
CA LEU A 118 2.32 15.47 -7.21
C LEU A 118 1.43 16.58 -6.61
N TYR A 119 0.12 16.39 -6.69
CA TYR A 119 -0.92 17.23 -6.09
C TYR A 119 -1.84 16.43 -5.16
#